data_AF-A0A9R0I2U0-F1
#
_entry.id   AF-A0A9R0I2U0-F1
#
_cell.length_a   1.000
_cell.length_b   1.000
_cell.length_c   1.000
_cell.angle_alpha   90.00
_cell.angle_beta   90.00
_cell.angle_gamma   90.00
#
_symmetry.space_group_name_H-M   'P 1'
#
loop_
_entity.id
_entity.type
_entity.pdbx_description
1 polymer ?
#
loop_
_entity_poly.entity_id
_entity_poly.type
_entity_poly.pdbx_seq_one_letter_code
_entity_poly.pdbx_strand_id
1 'polypeptide(L)'
;MPYDLYSYITKDIWKEFVKIRTSEEAEEISEKARQSQSFNIYPHHMGQKSYAEMTSEWQRKGYIPSVSSSSEGSSASTISSSLPSRTCLWLLARSKPDEKGNSYLPDEGTQKVKENIVSSFNNFA
;
A
#
# COMPACT_ATOMS: atom_id res chain seq x y z
N MET A 1 30.06 -14.54 7.43
CA MET A 1 28.73 -15.17 7.64
C MET A 1 27.96 -14.38 8.69
N PRO A 2 26.62 -14.45 8.77
CA PRO A 2 25.86 -13.63 9.73
C PRO A 2 26.29 -13.81 11.19
N TYR A 3 26.73 -15.02 11.58
CA TYR A 3 27.28 -15.28 12.91
C TYR A 3 28.68 -14.66 13.17
N ASP A 4 29.40 -14.22 12.14
CA ASP A 4 30.66 -13.46 12.30
C ASP A 4 30.40 -11.96 12.53
N LEU A 5 29.21 -11.49 12.15
CA LEU A 5 28.82 -10.07 12.22
C LEU A 5 27.93 -9.75 13.43
N TYR A 6 27.14 -10.73 13.86
CA TYR A 6 26.12 -10.56 14.90
C TYR A 6 26.35 -11.56 16.02
N SER A 7 26.79 -11.06 17.19
CA SER A 7 27.13 -11.87 18.37
C SER A 7 25.97 -12.70 18.92
N TYR A 8 24.72 -12.30 18.65
CA TYR A 8 23.51 -13.03 19.04
C TYR A 8 23.11 -14.14 18.04
N ILE A 9 23.75 -14.23 16.87
CA ILE A 9 23.52 -15.30 15.90
C ILE A 9 24.63 -16.33 16.07
N THR A 10 24.32 -17.47 16.67
CA THR A 10 25.28 -18.58 16.75
C THR A 10 25.33 -19.33 15.41
N LYS A 11 26.42 -20.09 15.21
CA LYS A 11 26.56 -20.94 14.03
C LYS A 11 25.42 -21.95 13.90
N ASP A 12 24.92 -22.47 15.01
CA ASP A 12 23.84 -23.46 15.00
C ASP A 12 22.47 -22.82 14.72
N ILE A 13 22.20 -21.62 15.26
CA ILE A 13 21.02 -20.82 14.88
C ILE A 13 21.02 -20.55 13.38
N TRP A 14 22.18 -20.20 12.82
CA TRP A 14 22.30 -19.95 11.38
C TRP A 14 22.08 -21.22 10.55
N LYS A 15 22.63 -22.36 10.97
CA LYS A 15 22.41 -23.65 10.28
C LYS A 15 20.93 -24.04 10.28
N GLU A 16 20.25 -23.90 11.41
CA GLU A 16 18.82 -24.22 11.50
C GLU A 16 17.98 -23.28 10.64
N PHE A 17 18.30 -21.98 10.64
CA PHE A 17 17.67 -21.02 9.75
C PHE A 17 17.82 -21.41 8.27
N VAL A 18 19.04 -21.74 7.84
CA VAL A 18 19.30 -22.17 6.45
C VAL A 18 18.50 -23.41 6.14
N LYS A 19 18.55 -24.44 6.99
CA LYS A 19 17.80 -25.69 6.82
C LYS A 19 16.29 -25.44 6.65
N ILE A 20 15.70 -24.56 7.46
CA ILE A 20 14.28 -24.20 7.36
C ILE A 20 14.01 -23.46 6.05
N ARG A 21 14.86 -22.51 5.64
CA ARG A 21 14.63 -21.69 4.46
C ARG A 21 14.95 -22.38 3.14
N THR A 22 15.69 -23.48 3.17
CA THR A 22 15.97 -24.33 2.00
C THR A 22 15.21 -25.65 2.05
N SER A 23 14.18 -25.77 2.90
CA SER A 23 13.31 -26.95 2.90
C SER A 23 12.35 -26.91 1.70
N GLU A 24 11.92 -28.08 1.25
CA GLU A 24 10.92 -28.20 0.18
C GLU A 24 9.61 -27.47 0.54
N GLU A 25 9.19 -27.53 1.81
CA GLU A 25 8.01 -26.81 2.30
C GLU A 25 8.16 -25.29 2.16
N ALA A 26 9.32 -24.73 2.51
CA ALA A 26 9.56 -23.30 2.36
C ALA A 26 9.60 -22.88 0.89
N GLU A 27 10.12 -23.73 0.01
CA GLU A 27 10.11 -23.52 -1.43
C GLU A 27 8.68 -23.53 -2.00
N GLU A 28 7.85 -24.50 -1.59
CA GLU A 28 6.44 -24.58 -2.01
C GLU A 28 5.65 -23.34 -1.57
N ILE A 29 5.83 -22.91 -0.31
CA ILE A 29 5.20 -21.69 0.22
C ILE A 29 5.64 -20.46 -0.59
N SER A 30 6.93 -20.36 -0.89
CA SER A 30 7.50 -19.26 -1.67
C SER A 30 6.94 -19.24 -3.10
N GLU A 31 6.84 -20.41 -3.74
CA GLU A 31 6.31 -20.53 -5.09
C GLU A 31 4.82 -20.15 -5.13
N LYS A 32 4.02 -20.63 -4.18
CA LYS A 32 2.61 -20.26 -4.06
C LYS A 32 2.43 -18.76 -3.84
N ALA A 33 3.28 -18.14 -3.02
CA ALA A 33 3.26 -16.70 -2.81
C ALA A 33 3.63 -15.94 -4.10
N ARG A 34 4.64 -16.38 -4.84
CA ARG A 34 5.05 -15.79 -6.12
C ARG A 34 3.95 -15.90 -7.19
N GLN A 35 3.29 -17.05 -7.27
CA GLN A 35 2.14 -17.24 -8.14
C GLN A 35 0.97 -16.35 -7.73
N SER A 36 0.63 -16.28 -6.45
CA SER A 36 -0.42 -15.37 -5.97
C SER A 36 -0.08 -13.90 -6.28
N GLN A 37 1.19 -13.51 -6.18
CA GLN A 37 1.66 -12.17 -6.49
C GLN A 37 1.55 -11.84 -7.99
N SER A 38 1.76 -12.82 -8.88
CA SER A 38 1.69 -12.58 -10.34
C SER A 38 0.29 -12.22 -10.83
N PHE A 39 -0.76 -12.61 -10.10
CA PHE A 39 -2.15 -12.20 -10.38
C PHE A 39 -2.50 -10.81 -9.84
N ASN A 40 -1.61 -10.15 -9.09
CA ASN A 40 -1.87 -8.84 -8.51
C ASN A 40 -1.62 -7.71 -9.53
N ILE A 41 -2.64 -7.39 -10.33
CA ILE A 41 -2.58 -6.36 -11.38
C ILE A 41 -2.42 -4.94 -10.80
N TYR A 42 -2.92 -4.70 -9.59
CA TYR A 42 -2.88 -3.37 -8.96
C TYR A 42 -2.27 -3.46 -7.56
N PRO A 43 -0.93 -3.51 -7.43
CA PRO A 43 -0.24 -3.69 -6.16
C PRO A 43 -0.54 -2.56 -5.17
N HIS A 44 -0.82 -2.91 -3.92
CA HIS A 44 -0.95 -1.93 -2.83
C HIS A 44 0.39 -1.73 -2.09
N HIS A 45 0.54 -0.60 -1.41
CA HIS A 45 1.76 -0.13 -0.75
C HIS A 45 1.59 0.06 0.76
N MET A 46 0.60 -0.60 1.36
CA MET A 46 0.28 -0.53 2.79
C MET A 46 1.12 -1.49 3.65
N GLY A 47 1.93 -2.36 3.03
CA GLY A 47 2.58 -3.46 3.73
C GLY A 47 1.55 -4.38 4.40
N GLN A 48 1.80 -4.73 5.67
CA GLN A 48 0.89 -5.56 6.47
C GLN A 48 -0.26 -4.77 7.14
N LYS A 49 -0.35 -3.45 6.90
CA LYS A 49 -1.37 -2.61 7.54
C LYS A 49 -2.71 -2.74 6.84
N SER A 50 -3.77 -2.67 7.64
CA SER A 50 -5.16 -2.60 7.20
C SER A 50 -5.56 -1.20 6.74
N TYR A 51 -6.72 -1.10 6.07
CA TYR A 51 -7.31 0.20 5.73
C TYR A 51 -7.61 1.04 6.97
N ALA A 52 -8.02 0.41 8.08
CA ALA A 52 -8.33 1.12 9.33
C ALA A 52 -7.08 1.79 9.91
N GLU A 53 -5.96 1.06 9.98
CA GLU A 53 -4.68 1.59 10.46
C GLU A 53 -4.17 2.70 9.55
N MET A 54 -4.23 2.51 8.23
CA MET A 54 -3.75 3.49 7.27
C MET A 54 -4.63 4.74 7.20
N THR A 55 -5.92 4.64 7.47
CA THR A 55 -6.82 5.81 7.47
C THR A 55 -6.35 6.86 8.46
N SER A 56 -5.92 6.44 9.66
CA SER A 56 -5.37 7.36 10.66
C SER A 56 -4.09 8.03 10.19
N GLU A 57 -3.22 7.31 9.46
CA GLU A 57 -2.00 7.87 8.88
C GLU A 57 -2.31 8.85 7.74
N TRP A 58 -3.26 8.52 6.87
CA TRP A 58 -3.69 9.36 5.76
C TRP A 58 -4.38 10.63 6.24
N GLN A 59 -5.17 10.57 7.32
CA GLN A 59 -5.72 11.76 7.98
C GLN A 59 -4.62 12.65 8.55
N ARG A 60 -3.62 12.08 9.24
CA ARG A 60 -2.48 12.85 9.77
C ARG A 60 -1.69 13.54 8.65
N LYS A 61 -1.60 12.91 7.47
CA LYS A 61 -0.95 13.46 6.27
C LYS A 61 -1.85 14.41 5.46
N GLY A 62 -3.10 14.61 5.86
CA GLY A 62 -4.05 15.48 5.15
C GLY A 62 -4.60 14.90 3.84
N TYR A 63 -4.41 13.61 3.56
CA TYR A 63 -4.94 12.96 2.35
C TYR A 63 -6.43 12.67 2.45
N ILE A 64 -6.94 12.52 3.67
CA ILE A 64 -8.36 12.33 3.97
C ILE A 64 -8.77 13.44 4.94
N PRO A 65 -9.83 14.20 4.65
CA PRO A 65 -10.38 15.17 5.58
C PRO A 65 -10.72 14.49 6.92
N SER A 66 -10.26 15.09 8.01
CA SER A 66 -10.76 14.71 9.33
C SER A 66 -12.24 15.07 9.39
N VAL A 67 -13.08 14.19 9.94
CA VAL A 67 -14.55 14.30 10.01
C VAL A 67 -15.06 15.47 10.90
N SER A 68 -14.26 16.51 11.11
CA SER A 68 -14.57 17.63 12.01
C SER A 68 -14.43 19.02 11.38
N SER A 69 -14.31 19.14 10.05
CA SER A 69 -14.20 20.46 9.41
C SER A 69 -15.31 20.72 8.39
N SER A 70 -16.47 21.12 8.92
CA SER A 70 -17.30 22.12 8.27
C SER A 70 -16.61 23.49 8.40
N SER A 71 -16.00 23.98 7.31
CA SER A 71 -16.05 25.39 6.85
C SER A 71 -14.96 25.66 5.81
N GLU A 72 -15.45 26.11 4.66
CA GLU A 72 -14.89 27.07 3.72
C GLU A 72 -13.37 27.31 3.67
N GLY A 73 -12.80 26.99 2.50
CA GLY A 73 -11.59 27.64 1.99
C GLY A 73 -10.27 26.98 2.37
N SER A 74 -9.92 25.87 1.71
CA SER A 74 -8.51 25.55 1.50
C SER A 74 -8.32 24.59 0.32
N SER A 75 -7.47 25.01 -0.62
CA SER A 75 -7.16 24.36 -1.89
C SER A 75 -6.33 23.08 -1.71
N ALA A 76 -6.90 22.06 -1.07
CA ALA A 76 -6.38 20.69 -1.14
C ALA A 76 -7.11 19.95 -2.26
N SER A 77 -6.34 19.49 -3.24
CA SER A 77 -6.72 18.69 -4.42
C SER A 77 -8.09 17.99 -4.38
N THR A 78 -8.90 18.30 -5.39
CA THR A 78 -10.31 17.96 -5.69
C THR A 78 -10.71 16.47 -5.72
N ILE A 79 -10.17 15.60 -4.87
CA ILE A 79 -10.48 14.16 -4.92
C ILE A 79 -11.38 13.72 -3.75
N SER A 80 -11.50 14.53 -2.69
CA SER A 80 -12.09 14.04 -1.44
C SER A 80 -13.57 14.37 -1.21
N SER A 81 -14.23 15.24 -1.99
CA SER A 81 -15.63 15.60 -1.73
C SER A 81 -16.66 14.82 -2.55
N SER A 82 -16.27 14.15 -3.65
CA SER A 82 -17.21 13.54 -4.61
C SER A 82 -17.07 12.03 -4.80
N LEU A 83 -16.08 11.37 -4.18
CA LEU A 83 -15.81 9.95 -4.39
C LEU A 83 -16.25 9.10 -3.18
N PRO A 84 -16.90 7.93 -3.36
CA PRO A 84 -17.23 7.04 -2.26
C PRO A 84 -15.98 6.74 -1.42
N SER A 85 -16.11 6.81 -0.08
CA SER A 85 -15.00 6.64 0.88
C SER A 85 -14.10 5.45 0.54
N ARG A 86 -14.69 4.32 0.14
CA ARG A 86 -13.95 3.10 -0.22
C ARG A 86 -13.05 3.23 -1.46
N THR A 87 -13.44 4.02 -2.46
CA THR A 87 -12.64 4.22 -3.67
C THR A 87 -11.44 5.13 -3.38
N CYS A 88 -11.62 6.16 -2.55
CA CYS A 88 -10.53 6.99 -2.06
C CYS A 88 -9.48 6.15 -1.32
N LEU A 89 -9.92 5.31 -0.38
CA LEU A 89 -9.04 4.38 0.33
C LEU A 89 -8.31 3.43 -0.62
N TRP A 90 -8.99 2.88 -1.63
CA TRP A 90 -8.39 1.99 -2.62
C TRP A 90 -7.29 2.66 -3.45
N LEU A 91 -7.47 3.94 -3.82
CA LEU A 91 -6.47 4.74 -4.53
C LEU A 91 -5.28 5.08 -3.62
N LEU A 92 -5.54 5.50 -2.39
CA LEU A 92 -4.49 5.81 -1.42
C LEU A 92 -3.64 4.59 -1.08
N ALA A 93 -4.26 3.43 -0.95
CA ALA A 93 -3.58 2.15 -0.77
C ALA A 93 -2.57 1.83 -1.87
N ARG A 94 -2.75 2.36 -3.07
CA ARG A 94 -1.90 2.14 -4.25
C ARG A 94 -1.02 3.33 -4.59
N SER A 95 -1.05 4.36 -3.75
CA SER A 95 -0.22 5.54 -3.89
C SER A 95 1.10 5.39 -3.14
N LYS A 96 2.11 6.13 -3.56
CA LYS A 96 3.36 6.34 -2.83
C LYS A 96 3.52 7.82 -2.49
N PRO A 97 4.17 8.17 -1.37
CA PRO A 97 4.59 9.54 -1.13
C PRO A 97 5.72 9.91 -2.09
N ASP A 98 5.65 11.10 -2.69
CA ASP A 98 6.78 11.74 -3.37
C ASP A 98 7.74 12.38 -2.36
N GLU A 99 8.85 12.95 -2.86
CA GLU A 99 9.84 13.67 -2.04
C GLU A 99 9.26 14.86 -1.26
N LYS A 100 8.10 15.38 -1.69
CA LYS A 100 7.41 16.51 -1.07
C LYS A 100 6.29 16.04 -0.12
N GLY A 101 6.10 14.73 0.04
CA GLY A 101 5.05 14.15 0.87
C GLY A 101 3.66 14.16 0.23
N ASN A 102 3.53 14.35 -1.09
CA ASN A 102 2.26 14.19 -1.80
C ASN A 102 2.08 12.75 -2.26
N SER A 103 0.84 12.27 -2.29
CA SER A 103 0.52 10.94 -2.82
C SER A 103 0.46 10.94 -4.35
N TYR A 104 1.20 10.05 -5.00
CA TYR A 104 1.10 9.80 -6.45
C TYR A 104 0.89 8.31 -6.74
N LEU A 105 0.30 7.98 -7.89
CA LEU A 105 0.10 6.61 -8.34
C LEU A 105 1.25 6.19 -9.26
N PRO A 106 2.12 5.26 -8.86
CA PRO A 106 3.28 4.87 -9.68
C PRO A 106 2.90 3.95 -10.86
N ASP A 107 1.77 3.24 -10.77
CA ASP A 107 1.34 2.23 -11.74
C ASP A 107 0.34 2.82 -12.76
N GLU A 108 0.66 2.68 -14.05
CA GLU A 108 -0.16 3.19 -15.17
C GLU A 108 -1.55 2.56 -15.20
N GLY A 109 -1.65 1.26 -14.89
CA GLY A 109 -2.94 0.56 -14.79
C GLY A 109 -3.85 1.21 -13.75
N THR A 110 -3.30 1.51 -12.57
CA THR A 110 -4.01 2.16 -11.47
C THR A 110 -4.38 3.61 -11.83
N GLN A 111 -3.53 4.33 -12.56
CA GLN A 111 -3.86 5.67 -13.09
C GLN A 111 -5.07 5.61 -14.03
N LYS A 112 -5.10 4.65 -14.96
CA LYS A 112 -6.23 4.45 -15.89
C LYS A 112 -7.53 4.12 -15.14
N VAL A 113 -7.46 3.30 -14.09
CA VAL A 113 -8.63 3.02 -13.23
C VAL A 113 -9.15 4.30 -12.58
N LYS A 114 -8.26 5.15 -12.04
CA LYS A 114 -8.62 6.46 -11.46
C LYS A 114 -9.33 7.34 -12.50
N GLU A 115 -8.79 7.45 -13.70
CA GLU A 115 -9.36 8.27 -14.78
C GLU A 115 -10.76 7.78 -15.20
N ASN A 116 -10.94 6.47 -15.34
CA ASN A 116 -12.23 5.87 -15.66
C ASN A 116 -13.29 6.11 -14.58
N ILE A 117 -12.88 6.04 -13.31
CA ILE A 117 -13.74 6.36 -12.17
C ILE A 117 -14.17 7.82 -12.26
N VAL A 118 -13.22 8.75 -12.38
CA VAL A 118 -13.51 10.20 -12.48
C VAL A 118 -14.42 10.50 -13.66
N SER A 119 -14.13 9.93 -14.83
CA SER A 119 -14.95 10.09 -16.04
C SER A 119 -16.37 9.55 -15.85
N SER A 120 -16.53 8.42 -15.17
CA SER A 120 -17.85 7.86 -14.88
C SER A 120 -18.65 8.78 -13.97
N PHE A 121 -18.04 9.32 -12.90
CA PHE A 121 -18.73 10.25 -11.99
C PHE A 121 -19.18 11.54 -12.70
N ASN A 122 -18.38 12.08 -13.62
CA ASN A 122 -18.72 13.30 -14.36
C ASN A 122 -19.85 13.11 -15.38
N ASN A 123 -20.13 11.88 -15.84
CA ASN A 123 -21.21 11.60 -16.78
C ASN A 123 -22.58 11.43 -16.11
N PHE A 124 -22.63 11.37 -14.78
CA PHE A 124 -23.87 11.23 -13.99
C PHE A 124 -24.22 12.47 -13.16
N ALA A 125 -23.42 13.54 -13.25
CA ALA A 125 -23.64 14.83 -12.59
C ALA A 125 -24.19 15.87 -13.57
#